data_AF-A0A1S6EQ99-F1
#
_entry.id   AF-A0A1S6EQ99-F1
#
_cell.length_a   1.000
_cell.length_b   1.000
_cell.length_c   1.000
_cell.angle_alpha   90.00
_cell.angle_beta   90.00
_cell.angle_gamma   90.00
#
_symmetry.space_group_name_H-M   'P 1'
#
loop_
_entity.id
_entity.type
_entity.pdbx_description
1 polymer ?
#
loop_
_entity_poly.entity_id
_entity_poly.type
_entity_poly.pdbx_seq_one_letter_code
_entity_poly.pdbx_strand_id
1 'polypeptide(L)'
;MFGQTAETPGRAATPPIDGPVPSVHLRLKQATRLDHETVDQAMSGFDLTDRDAYGAFLQLNHTAMIALRPHWRAADAVDFDALVEALAADLAALGLRPSPPADPLAGRIDGLGLSYVVRGSRLGSRILRRRVGPGLPTAYLDLRLGEPWARLLDQLTARGTADPDDTTALIAGARATFAVYERLARPMAAAA
;
A
#
# COMPACT_ATOMS: atom_id res chain seq x y z
N MET A 1 51.81 -46.39 -30.19
CA MET A 1 51.49 -45.03 -30.67
C MET A 1 49.96 -44.94 -30.70
N PHE A 2 49.39 -44.25 -29.70
CA PHE A 2 48.02 -43.72 -29.50
C PHE A 2 46.80 -44.52 -30.03
N GLY A 3 45.72 -44.79 -29.30
CA GLY A 3 45.22 -44.36 -27.99
C GLY A 3 43.71 -44.66 -27.99
N GLN A 4 43.19 -45.32 -26.95
CA GLN A 4 41.78 -45.72 -26.85
C GLN A 4 41.08 -44.96 -25.72
N THR A 5 39.93 -44.35 -26.09
CA THR A 5 38.73 -43.98 -25.31
C THR A 5 38.86 -43.15 -24.03
N ALA A 6 38.23 -41.97 -24.04
CA ALA A 6 37.37 -41.51 -22.95
C ALA A 6 36.41 -40.42 -23.48
N GLU A 7 35.25 -40.83 -24.01
CA GLU A 7 34.11 -39.92 -24.13
C GLU A 7 33.63 -39.58 -22.72
N THR A 8 33.69 -38.30 -22.38
CA THR A 8 33.18 -37.78 -21.12
C THR A 8 31.65 -37.71 -21.21
N PRO A 9 30.87 -38.33 -20.31
CA PRO A 9 29.43 -38.18 -20.34
C PRO A 9 29.09 -36.71 -20.01
N GLY A 10 28.42 -36.06 -20.96
CA GLY A 10 27.91 -34.71 -20.82
C GLY A 10 27.07 -34.61 -19.55
N ARG A 11 27.46 -33.69 -18.66
CA ARG A 11 26.68 -33.30 -17.49
C ARG A 11 25.31 -32.84 -17.99
N ALA A 12 24.31 -33.69 -17.82
CA ALA A 12 22.92 -33.34 -18.08
C ALA A 12 22.61 -32.04 -17.31
N ALA A 13 22.24 -31.00 -18.05
CA ALA A 13 21.73 -29.78 -17.47
C ALA A 13 20.43 -30.14 -16.73
N THR A 14 20.39 -29.87 -15.42
CA THR A 14 19.15 -29.93 -14.65
C THR A 14 18.13 -29.01 -15.33
N PRO A 15 16.95 -29.49 -15.75
CA PRO A 15 15.93 -28.64 -16.31
C PRO A 15 15.53 -27.58 -15.27
N PRO A 16 15.20 -26.34 -15.67
CA PRO A 16 14.60 -25.38 -14.76
C PRO A 16 13.33 -26.02 -14.17
N ILE A 17 13.22 -25.97 -12.84
CA ILE A 17 12.00 -26.38 -12.15
C ILE A 17 10.96 -25.29 -12.46
N ASP A 18 10.19 -25.48 -13.52
CA ASP A 18 9.06 -24.61 -13.89
C ASP A 18 7.92 -24.80 -12.89
N GLY A 19 8.11 -24.25 -11.68
CA GLY A 19 6.99 -23.85 -10.85
C GLY A 19 6.31 -22.63 -11.48
N PRO A 20 4.99 -22.44 -11.32
CA PRO A 20 4.34 -21.24 -11.81
C PRO A 20 5.03 -20.01 -11.20
N VAL A 21 5.57 -19.14 -12.06
CA VAL A 21 6.14 -17.86 -11.63
C VAL A 21 5.07 -17.15 -10.80
N PRO A 22 5.33 -16.80 -9.53
CA PRO A 22 4.34 -16.15 -8.70
C PRO A 22 3.88 -14.88 -9.40
N SER A 23 2.57 -14.67 -9.47
CA SER A 23 2.03 -13.45 -10.08
C SER A 23 2.66 -12.21 -9.44
N VAL A 24 2.79 -11.12 -10.20
CA VAL A 24 3.39 -9.87 -9.73
C VAL A 24 2.75 -9.43 -8.41
N HIS A 25 1.43 -9.61 -8.26
CA HIS A 25 0.72 -9.41 -7.01
C HIS A 25 1.27 -10.25 -5.85
N LEU A 26 1.46 -11.56 -6.01
CA LEU A 26 2.01 -12.41 -4.96
C LEU A 26 3.42 -11.97 -4.55
N ARG A 27 4.24 -11.54 -5.53
CA ARG A 27 5.58 -11.00 -5.26
C ARG A 27 5.52 -9.71 -4.44
N LEU A 28 4.64 -8.77 -4.79
CA LEU A 28 4.41 -7.56 -3.98
C LEU A 28 3.96 -7.93 -2.57
N LYS A 29 2.93 -8.76 -2.44
CA LYS A 29 2.39 -9.19 -1.14
C LYS A 29 3.46 -9.83 -0.26
N GLN A 30 4.30 -10.71 -0.82
CA GLN A 30 5.40 -11.33 -0.08
C GLN A 30 6.48 -10.31 0.29
N ALA A 31 6.89 -9.45 -0.65
CA ALA A 31 7.97 -8.49 -0.44
C ALA A 31 7.62 -7.35 0.52
N THR A 32 6.33 -7.03 0.66
CA THR A 32 5.83 -5.97 1.56
C THR A 32 5.13 -6.50 2.81
N ARG A 33 5.27 -7.80 3.11
CA ARG A 33 4.56 -8.44 4.22
C ARG A 33 4.89 -7.79 5.57
N LEU A 34 6.18 -7.62 5.88
CA LEU A 34 6.61 -7.03 7.14
C LEU A 34 6.23 -5.56 7.26
N ASP A 35 6.29 -4.82 6.15
CA ASP A 35 5.87 -3.42 6.09
C ASP A 35 4.36 -3.29 6.42
N HIS A 36 3.55 -4.18 5.82
CA HIS A 36 2.12 -4.27 6.12
C HIS A 36 1.85 -4.64 7.58
N GLU A 37 2.50 -5.67 8.11
CA GLU A 37 2.34 -6.10 9.51
C GLU A 37 2.71 -4.96 10.48
N THR A 38 3.76 -4.21 10.18
CA THR A 38 4.20 -3.06 10.99
C THR A 38 3.15 -1.96 11.02
N VAL A 39 2.64 -1.57 9.85
CA VAL A 39 1.58 -0.55 9.77
C VAL A 39 0.29 -1.04 10.40
N ASP A 40 -0.14 -2.28 10.16
CA ASP A 40 -1.35 -2.86 10.76
C ASP A 40 -1.27 -2.89 12.30
N GLN A 41 -0.11 -3.24 12.86
CA GLN A 41 0.12 -3.20 14.30
C GLN A 41 0.03 -1.78 14.86
N ALA A 42 0.62 -0.79 14.17
CA ALA A 42 0.56 0.60 14.60
C ALA A 42 -0.87 1.16 14.51
N MET A 43 -1.59 0.84 13.43
CA MET A 43 -2.97 1.28 13.20
C MET A 43 -3.97 0.57 14.14
N SER A 44 -3.67 -0.65 14.59
CA SER A 44 -4.49 -1.38 15.56
C SER A 44 -4.44 -0.79 16.98
N GLY A 45 -3.48 0.09 17.26
CA GLY A 45 -3.38 0.80 18.53
C GLY A 45 -4.44 1.89 18.74
N PHE A 46 -5.12 2.35 17.69
CA PHE A 46 -6.20 3.31 17.80
C PHE A 46 -7.49 2.64 18.29
N ASP A 47 -8.05 3.15 19.40
CA ASP A 47 -9.40 2.80 19.81
C ASP A 47 -10.42 3.56 18.94
N LEU A 48 -11.06 2.86 18.01
CA LEU A 48 -12.02 3.46 17.09
C LEU A 48 -13.38 3.75 17.76
N THR A 49 -13.58 3.35 19.01
CA THR A 49 -14.77 3.69 19.80
C THR A 49 -14.60 5.01 20.56
N ASP A 50 -13.36 5.39 20.84
CA ASP A 50 -13.01 6.68 21.44
C ASP A 50 -12.92 7.76 20.35
N ARG A 51 -13.53 8.92 20.62
CA ARG A 51 -13.62 10.01 19.64
C ARG A 51 -12.24 10.57 19.27
N ASP A 52 -11.37 10.75 20.26
CA ASP A 52 -10.09 11.44 20.07
C ASP A 52 -9.09 10.51 19.39
N ALA A 53 -9.04 9.24 19.81
CA ALA A 53 -8.27 8.20 19.13
C ALA A 53 -8.76 7.96 17.69
N TYR A 54 -10.07 7.95 17.46
CA TYR A 54 -10.62 7.87 16.09
C TYR A 54 -10.27 9.10 15.25
N GLY A 55 -10.33 10.31 15.83
CA GLY A 55 -9.89 11.54 15.19
C GLY A 55 -8.42 11.49 14.77
N ALA A 56 -7.54 10.98 15.65
CA ALA A 56 -6.13 10.79 15.34
C ALA A 56 -5.91 9.76 14.21
N PHE A 57 -6.67 8.66 14.20
CA PHE A 57 -6.66 7.69 13.10
C PHE A 57 -7.03 8.34 11.75
N LEU A 58 -8.08 9.16 11.71
CA LEU A 58 -8.49 9.89 10.51
C LEU A 58 -7.44 10.93 10.08
N GLN A 59 -6.87 11.67 11.03
CA GLN A 59 -5.83 12.65 10.77
C GLN A 59 -4.59 12.02 10.15
N LEU A 60 -4.18 10.85 10.65
CA LEU A 60 -3.05 10.10 10.12
C LEU A 60 -3.31 9.70 8.66
N ASN A 61 -4.47 9.11 8.37
CA ASN A 61 -4.85 8.73 7.01
C ASN A 61 -4.90 9.95 6.07
N HIS A 62 -5.49 11.06 6.52
CA HIS A 62 -5.53 12.30 5.74
C HIS A 62 -4.12 12.83 5.46
N THR A 63 -3.26 12.88 6.47
CA THR A 63 -1.86 13.33 6.32
C THR A 63 -1.09 12.47 5.33
N ALA A 64 -1.25 11.15 5.41
CA ALA A 64 -0.63 10.22 4.48
C ALA A 64 -1.08 10.48 3.03
N MET A 65 -2.39 10.67 2.81
CA MET A 65 -2.93 10.97 1.48
C MET A 65 -2.37 12.27 0.91
N ILE A 66 -2.30 13.33 1.72
CA ILE A 66 -1.71 14.60 1.30
C ILE A 66 -0.23 14.45 0.94
N ALA A 67 0.57 13.78 1.78
CA ALA A 67 1.99 13.55 1.52
C ALA A 67 2.25 12.71 0.26
N LEU A 68 1.32 11.80 -0.06
CA LEU A 68 1.40 10.92 -1.22
C LEU A 68 0.86 11.54 -2.51
N ARG A 69 0.15 12.67 -2.44
CA ARG A 69 -0.51 13.36 -3.58
C ARG A 69 0.37 13.44 -4.84
N PRO A 70 1.66 13.83 -4.78
CA PRO A 70 2.48 14.00 -5.98
C PRO A 70 2.80 12.69 -6.73
N HIS A 71 2.55 11.54 -6.11
CA HIS A 71 2.91 10.22 -6.64
C HIS A 71 1.72 9.43 -7.16
N TRP A 72 0.50 9.93 -6.98
CA TRP A 72 -0.69 9.29 -7.54
C TRP A 72 -0.69 9.40 -9.07
N ARG A 73 -1.20 8.35 -9.72
CA ARG A 73 -1.36 8.35 -11.17
C ARG A 73 -2.57 9.21 -11.54
N ALA A 74 -2.50 9.91 -12.66
CA ALA A 74 -3.65 10.65 -13.20
C ALA A 74 -4.89 9.74 -13.38
N ALA A 75 -4.69 8.47 -13.72
CA ALA A 75 -5.75 7.47 -13.85
C ALA A 75 -6.49 7.15 -12.53
N ASP A 76 -5.90 7.46 -11.38
CA ASP A 76 -6.48 7.20 -10.06
C ASP A 76 -6.99 8.50 -9.37
N ALA A 77 -6.91 9.65 -10.04
CA ALA A 77 -7.19 10.96 -9.43
C ALA A 77 -8.58 11.05 -8.80
N VAL A 78 -9.61 10.51 -9.47
CA VAL A 78 -10.99 10.50 -8.95
C VAL A 78 -11.11 9.73 -7.63
N ASP A 79 -10.50 8.54 -7.57
CA ASP A 79 -10.53 7.72 -6.35
C ASP A 79 -9.71 8.36 -5.22
N PHE A 80 -8.60 9.00 -5.57
CA PHE A 80 -7.78 9.75 -4.63
C PHE A 80 -8.54 10.96 -4.04
N ASP A 81 -9.16 11.78 -4.88
CA ASP A 81 -9.91 12.95 -4.43
C ASP A 81 -11.09 12.53 -3.54
N ALA A 82 -11.81 11.47 -3.92
CA ALA A 82 -12.89 10.92 -3.09
C ALA A 82 -12.40 10.44 -1.71
N LEU A 83 -11.22 9.81 -1.62
CA LEU A 83 -10.62 9.42 -0.33
C LEU A 83 -10.30 10.64 0.54
N VAL A 84 -9.68 11.67 -0.04
CA VAL A 84 -9.31 12.90 0.67
C VAL A 84 -10.56 13.63 1.14
N GLU A 85 -11.58 13.75 0.30
CA GLU A 85 -12.86 14.39 0.63
C GLU A 85 -13.59 13.66 1.75
N ALA A 86 -13.66 12.32 1.69
CA ALA A 86 -14.30 11.52 2.72
C ALA A 86 -13.58 11.64 4.08
N LEU A 87 -12.25 11.68 4.08
CA LEU A 87 -11.45 11.94 5.28
C LEU A 87 -11.70 13.34 5.84
N ALA A 88 -11.73 14.35 4.96
CA ALA A 88 -11.99 15.73 5.36
C ALA A 88 -13.41 15.91 5.93
N ALA A 89 -14.40 15.23 5.35
CA ALA A 89 -15.77 15.24 5.83
C ALA A 89 -15.90 14.61 7.24
N ASP A 90 -15.27 13.45 7.47
CA ASP A 90 -15.28 12.82 8.79
C ASP A 90 -14.55 13.69 9.83
N LEU A 91 -13.39 14.26 9.49
CA LEU A 91 -12.68 15.20 10.37
C LEU A 91 -13.52 16.44 10.70
N ALA A 92 -14.18 17.04 9.71
CA ALA A 92 -15.04 18.20 9.92
C ALA A 92 -16.25 17.86 10.82
N ALA A 93 -16.85 16.68 10.65
CA ALA A 93 -17.92 16.19 11.53
C ALA A 93 -17.42 15.95 12.98
N LEU A 94 -16.11 15.67 13.15
CA LEU A 94 -15.46 15.64 14.46
C LEU A 94 -15.07 17.04 15.00
N GLY A 95 -15.31 18.12 14.26
CA GLY A 95 -14.84 19.46 14.62
C GLY A 95 -13.32 19.62 14.50
N LEU A 96 -12.65 18.69 13.83
CA LEU A 96 -11.21 18.69 13.59
C LEU A 96 -10.91 19.30 12.22
N ARG A 97 -9.72 19.88 12.09
CA ARG A 97 -9.25 20.42 10.81
C ARG A 97 -8.37 19.40 10.09
N PRO A 98 -8.59 19.17 8.79
CA PRO A 98 -7.69 18.36 7.99
C PRO A 98 -6.26 18.90 8.02
N SER A 99 -5.27 18.00 7.90
CA SER A 99 -3.87 18.38 7.93
C SER A 99 -3.56 19.41 6.85
N PRO A 100 -2.72 20.41 7.15
CA PRO A 100 -2.25 21.32 6.12
C PRO A 100 -1.47 20.54 5.06
N PRO A 101 -1.29 21.12 3.87
CA PRO A 101 -0.34 20.60 2.89
C PRO A 101 1.01 20.34 3.57
N ALA A 102 1.53 19.13 3.41
CA ALA A 102 2.86 18.76 3.85
C ALA A 102 3.82 18.83 2.66
N ASP A 103 5.10 19.05 2.94
CA ASP A 103 6.13 18.93 1.91
C ASP A 103 6.06 17.53 1.29
N PRO A 104 6.12 17.43 -0.06
CA PRO A 104 6.22 16.15 -0.74
C PRO A 104 7.33 15.31 -0.14
N LEU A 105 7.09 14.01 -0.03
CA LEU A 105 8.17 13.11 0.33
C LEU A 105 9.26 13.15 -0.73
N ALA A 106 10.50 13.26 -0.27
CA ALA A 106 11.65 13.20 -1.14
C ALA A 106 11.72 11.81 -1.81
N GLY A 107 12.00 11.80 -3.10
CA GLY A 107 12.15 10.58 -3.90
C GLY A 107 10.92 10.23 -4.74
N ARG A 108 11.13 9.46 -5.80
CA ARG A 108 10.05 9.03 -6.71
C ARG A 108 9.39 7.76 -6.15
N ILE A 109 8.13 7.86 -5.74
CA ILE A 109 7.30 6.70 -5.44
C ILE A 109 6.60 6.24 -6.73
N ASP A 110 6.61 4.95 -7.00
CA ASP A 110 5.86 4.38 -8.11
C ASP A 110 4.35 4.44 -7.85
N GLY A 111 3.61 5.14 -8.71
CA GLY A 111 2.18 5.38 -8.48
C GLY A 111 1.30 4.13 -8.55
N LEU A 112 1.70 3.08 -9.29
CA LEU A 112 0.96 1.82 -9.32
C LEU A 112 1.27 0.98 -8.06
N GLY A 113 2.53 1.00 -7.59
CA GLY A 113 2.91 0.43 -6.30
C GLY A 113 2.22 1.11 -5.11
N LEU A 114 2.08 2.44 -5.15
CA LEU A 114 1.29 3.22 -4.19
C LEU A 114 -0.19 2.81 -4.22
N SER A 115 -0.78 2.78 -5.42
CA SER A 115 -2.19 2.41 -5.60
C SER A 115 -2.47 1.01 -5.05
N TYR A 116 -1.55 0.07 -5.21
CA TYR A 116 -1.63 -1.26 -4.60
C TYR A 116 -1.81 -1.20 -3.08
N VAL A 117 -1.01 -0.40 -2.38
CA VAL A 117 -1.09 -0.27 -0.92
C VAL A 117 -2.39 0.38 -0.49
N VAL A 118 -2.73 1.52 -1.08
CA VAL A 118 -3.93 2.28 -0.66
C VAL A 118 -5.21 1.54 -1.02
N ARG A 119 -5.34 1.00 -2.24
CA ARG A 119 -6.54 0.24 -2.62
C ARG A 119 -6.62 -1.10 -1.87
N GLY A 120 -5.48 -1.72 -1.55
CA GLY A 120 -5.42 -2.94 -0.76
C GLY A 120 -5.95 -2.75 0.66
N SER A 121 -5.62 -1.63 1.32
CA SER A 121 -6.10 -1.33 2.68
C SER A 121 -7.62 -1.17 2.75
N ARG A 122 -8.26 -0.79 1.63
CA ARG A 122 -9.72 -0.65 1.55
C ARG A 122 -10.47 -1.97 1.59
N LEU A 123 -9.84 -3.10 1.27
CA LEU A 123 -10.49 -4.41 1.32
C LEU A 123 -10.93 -4.80 2.75
N GLY A 124 -10.23 -4.28 3.76
CA GLY A 124 -10.54 -4.47 5.17
C GLY A 124 -11.43 -3.39 5.78
N SER A 125 -11.85 -2.36 5.04
CA SER A 125 -12.51 -1.18 5.63
C SER A 125 -13.82 -1.54 6.34
N ARG A 126 -14.56 -2.54 5.83
CA ARG A 126 -15.78 -3.07 6.47
C ARG A 126 -15.54 -3.64 7.86
N ILE A 127 -14.37 -4.22 8.13
CA ILE A 127 -14.02 -4.73 9.46
C ILE A 127 -13.77 -3.57 10.41
N LEU A 128 -12.97 -2.58 9.99
CA LEU A 128 -12.71 -1.36 10.77
C LEU A 128 -13.99 -0.59 11.04
N ARG A 129 -14.86 -0.46 10.03
CA ARG A 129 -16.16 0.22 10.12
C ARG A 129 -17.05 -0.33 11.24
N ARG A 130 -16.99 -1.63 11.51
CA ARG A 130 -17.77 -2.29 12.59
C ARG A 130 -17.21 -1.98 13.98
N ARG A 131 -15.96 -1.54 14.08
CA ARG A 131 -15.30 -1.17 15.34
C ARG A 131 -15.49 0.32 15.68
N VAL A 132 -16.01 1.12 14.75
CA VAL A 132 -16.26 2.55 14.99
C VAL A 132 -17.40 2.73 15.99
N GLY A 133 -17.18 3.61 16.98
CA GLY A 133 -18.15 3.94 18.02
C GLY A 133 -19.48 4.49 17.45
N PRO A 134 -20.61 4.29 18.16
CA PRO A 134 -21.91 4.77 17.71
C PRO A 134 -21.93 6.30 17.61
N GLY A 135 -22.48 6.83 16.51
CA GLY A 135 -22.60 8.27 16.28
C GLY A 135 -21.34 8.95 15.74
N LEU A 136 -20.22 8.24 15.59
CA LEU A 136 -19.04 8.76 14.91
C LEU A 136 -19.22 8.72 13.37
N PRO A 137 -18.64 9.69 12.64
CA PRO A 137 -18.75 9.78 11.19
C PRO A 137 -17.95 8.65 10.53
N THR A 138 -18.36 8.22 9.33
CA THR A 138 -17.82 6.99 8.70
C THR A 138 -17.70 7.05 7.19
N ALA A 139 -17.80 8.25 6.60
CA ALA A 139 -17.73 8.44 5.15
C ALA A 139 -16.44 7.84 4.57
N TYR A 140 -15.31 8.03 5.24
CA TYR A 140 -14.03 7.46 4.81
C TYR A 140 -14.06 5.94 4.79
N LEU A 141 -14.60 5.26 5.80
CA LEU A 141 -14.57 3.79 5.87
C LEU A 141 -15.67 3.13 5.03
N ASP A 142 -16.77 3.85 4.78
CA ASP A 142 -17.87 3.41 3.92
C ASP A 142 -17.61 3.68 2.44
N LEU A 143 -16.65 4.55 2.10
CA LEU A 143 -16.27 4.85 0.72
C LEU A 143 -15.85 3.59 -0.04
N ARG A 144 -16.48 3.40 -1.20
CA ARG A 144 -16.13 2.39 -2.21
C ARG A 144 -15.46 3.09 -3.38
N LEU A 145 -14.25 2.64 -3.71
CA LEU A 145 -13.51 3.15 -4.87
C LEU A 145 -14.14 2.65 -6.17
N GLY A 146 -14.06 3.46 -7.22
CA GLY A 146 -14.64 3.18 -8.53
C GLY A 146 -13.88 2.10 -9.30
N GLU A 147 -12.55 2.14 -9.29
CA GLU A 147 -11.74 1.14 -9.98
C GLU A 147 -11.68 -0.18 -9.17
N PRO A 148 -12.09 -1.32 -9.75
CA PRO A 148 -12.09 -2.61 -9.05
C PRO A 148 -10.68 -3.10 -8.71
N TRP A 149 -10.53 -3.76 -7.56
CA TRP A 149 -9.27 -4.38 -7.15
C TRP A 149 -8.68 -5.33 -8.21
N ALA A 150 -9.53 -6.15 -8.84
CA ALA A 150 -9.12 -7.08 -9.90
C ALA A 150 -8.43 -6.35 -11.07
N ARG A 151 -8.95 -5.19 -11.47
CA ARG A 151 -8.39 -4.40 -12.58
C ARG A 151 -7.02 -3.82 -12.22
N LEU A 152 -6.80 -3.44 -10.96
CA LEU A 152 -5.47 -3.06 -10.48
C LEU A 152 -4.49 -4.24 -10.54
N LEU A 153 -4.93 -5.46 -10.18
CA LEU A 153 -4.10 -6.66 -10.28
C LEU A 153 -3.73 -6.99 -11.72
N ASP A 154 -4.64 -6.75 -12.67
CA ASP A 154 -4.36 -6.89 -14.10
C ASP A 154 -3.30 -5.88 -14.56
N GLN A 155 -3.39 -4.62 -14.11
CA GLN A 155 -2.37 -3.59 -14.40
C GLN A 155 -0.99 -3.95 -13.83
N LEU A 156 -0.95 -4.46 -12.59
CA LEU A 156 0.30 -4.94 -11.96
C LEU A 156 0.91 -6.10 -12.76
N THR A 157 0.07 -7.06 -13.15
CA THR A 157 0.50 -8.22 -13.94
C THR A 157 1.03 -7.79 -15.30
N ALA A 158 0.28 -6.96 -16.04
CA ALA A 158 0.68 -6.49 -17.36
C ALA A 158 2.03 -5.75 -17.33
N ARG A 159 2.25 -4.90 -16.33
CA ARG A 159 3.51 -4.16 -16.20
C ARG A 159 4.67 -5.05 -15.76
N GLY A 160 4.50 -5.83 -14.69
CA GLY A 160 5.61 -6.65 -14.17
C GLY A 160 5.96 -7.88 -15.02
N THR A 161 5.11 -8.26 -15.98
CA THR A 161 5.44 -9.28 -16.99
C THR A 161 6.16 -8.71 -18.21
N ALA A 162 6.00 -7.42 -18.50
CA ALA A 162 6.70 -6.74 -19.59
C ALA A 162 8.19 -6.54 -19.27
N ASP A 163 8.53 -6.24 -18.01
CA ASP A 163 9.90 -6.01 -17.56
C ASP A 163 10.11 -6.48 -16.09
N PRO A 164 11.12 -7.33 -15.80
CA PRO A 164 11.49 -7.67 -14.44
C PRO A 164 11.86 -6.48 -13.54
N ASP A 165 12.49 -5.43 -14.09
CA ASP A 165 12.88 -4.23 -13.35
C ASP A 165 11.66 -3.42 -12.92
N ASP A 166 10.56 -3.51 -13.68
CA ASP A 166 9.29 -2.91 -13.30
C ASP A 166 8.71 -3.56 -12.05
N THR A 167 8.87 -4.88 -11.85
CA THR A 167 8.44 -5.50 -10.60
C THR A 167 9.22 -4.95 -9.40
N THR A 168 10.52 -4.70 -9.57
CA THR A 168 11.36 -4.07 -8.54
C THR A 168 10.88 -2.66 -8.23
N ALA A 169 10.57 -1.85 -9.25
CA ALA A 169 10.04 -0.50 -9.08
C ALA A 169 8.68 -0.49 -8.37
N LEU A 170 7.78 -1.42 -8.72
CA LEU A 170 6.47 -1.58 -8.07
C LEU A 170 6.62 -1.91 -6.58
N ILE A 171 7.51 -2.84 -6.23
CA ILE A 171 7.82 -3.21 -4.84
C ILE A 171 8.39 -2.00 -4.10
N ALA A 172 9.34 -1.28 -4.70
CA ALA A 172 9.94 -0.09 -4.11
C ALA A 172 8.91 1.01 -3.82
N GLY A 173 7.97 1.26 -4.75
CA GLY A 173 6.88 2.20 -4.55
C GLY A 173 5.91 1.78 -3.44
N ALA A 174 5.56 0.49 -3.37
CA ALA A 174 4.72 -0.03 -2.29
C ALA A 174 5.40 0.11 -0.91
N ARG A 175 6.69 -0.23 -0.80
CA ARG A 175 7.47 -0.04 0.44
C ARG A 175 7.58 1.42 0.86
N ALA A 176 7.88 2.30 -0.09
CA ALA A 176 7.94 3.73 0.18
C ALA A 176 6.59 4.26 0.69
N THR A 177 5.48 3.74 0.16
CA THR A 177 4.13 4.07 0.63
C THR A 177 3.89 3.59 2.07
N PHE A 178 4.23 2.34 2.41
CA PHE A 178 4.14 1.86 3.80
C PHE A 178 5.00 2.68 4.76
N ALA A 179 6.22 3.05 4.37
CA ALA A 179 7.12 3.87 5.17
C ALA A 179 6.52 5.26 5.51
N VAL A 180 5.63 5.79 4.66
CA VAL A 180 4.87 7.02 4.98
C VAL A 180 3.96 6.79 6.17
N TYR A 181 3.15 5.74 6.11
CA TYR A 181 2.22 5.38 7.18
C TYR A 181 2.95 5.03 8.47
N GLU A 182 4.05 4.27 8.39
CA GLU A 182 4.85 3.92 9.56
C GLU A 182 5.42 5.17 10.26
N ARG A 183 6.00 6.10 9.49
CA ARG A 183 6.55 7.35 10.06
C ARG A 183 5.46 8.20 10.74
N LEU A 184 4.25 8.23 10.18
CA LEU A 184 3.13 8.97 10.73
C LEU A 184 2.46 8.26 11.93
N ALA A 185 2.49 6.93 11.96
CA ALA A 185 1.92 6.12 13.03
C ALA A 185 2.85 5.99 14.23
N ARG A 186 4.15 6.24 14.05
CA ARG A 186 5.08 6.32 15.16
C ARG A 186 4.61 7.44 16.10
N PRO A 187 4.39 7.17 17.40
CA PRO A 187 4.16 8.25 18.34
C PRO A 187 5.31 9.23 18.20
N MET A 188 5.03 10.53 18.07
CA MET A 188 6.05 11.56 18.20
C MET A 188 6.70 11.33 19.56
N ALA A 189 7.84 10.62 19.56
CA ALA A 189 8.63 10.43 20.75
C ALA A 189 8.87 11.84 21.31
N ALA A 190 8.48 12.02 22.56
CA ALA A 190 8.41 13.28 23.27
C ALA A 190 9.47 14.27 22.78
N ALA A 191 9.03 15.44 22.32
CA ALA A 191 9.86 16.63 22.40
C ALA A 191 10.14 16.83 23.90
N ALA A 192 11.29 16.33 24.33
CA ALA A 192 11.89 16.62 25.62
C ALA A 192 12.50 18.02 25.60
#